data_AF-A0A2C9LR59-F1
#
_entry.id   AF-A0A2C9LR59-F1
#
_cell.length_a   1.000
_cell.length_b   1.000
_cell.length_c   1.000
_cell.angle_alpha   90.00
_cell.angle_beta   90.00
_cell.angle_gamma   90.00
#
_symmetry.space_group_name_H-M   'P 1'
#
loop_
_entity.id
_entity.type
_entity.pdbx_description
1 polymer ?
#
loop_
_entity_poly.entity_id
_entity_poly.type
_entity_poly.pdbx_seq_one_letter_code
_entity_poly.pdbx_strand_id
1 'polypeptide(L)'
;MTCALRIALLWSCLQATVFAMTIVSTLPETTTPYDGCSEENRPTRVPCAYCQCETWTGRRQWSCVWTTCMAPPCVDAYVPVGGCCSVCPNGSNCKYGDVVIQLNETKRIGDLECRCVQQYMWTPPQSSCRPITTLPPTTSTTTTVRPTSTTLTTKLTTTTRPLTTKTTTRLTTTRTTTKTTTKAPVKG
;
A
#
# COMPACT_ATOMS: atom_id res chain seq x y z
N MET A 1 45.14 97.93 13.75
CA MET A 1 45.08 96.81 14.72
C MET A 1 43.66 96.24 14.67
N THR A 2 43.41 95.36 13.69
CA THR A 2 43.38 93.89 13.82
C THR A 2 42.14 93.38 14.55
N CYS A 3 41.17 92.89 13.77
CA CYS A 3 40.28 91.74 14.03
C CYS A 3 38.87 91.96 13.45
N ALA A 4 38.68 91.65 12.16
CA ALA A 4 37.34 91.34 11.64
C ALA A 4 37.38 90.56 10.32
N LEU A 5 38.41 89.72 10.10
CA LEU A 5 38.57 88.97 8.86
C LEU A 5 38.68 87.45 9.14
N ARG A 6 37.68 86.88 9.83
CA ARG A 6 37.52 85.42 10.01
C ARG A 6 36.05 84.98 10.18
N ILE A 7 35.10 85.57 9.45
CA ILE A 7 33.69 85.11 9.46
C ILE A 7 33.15 84.95 8.03
N ALA A 8 33.96 84.40 7.12
CA ALA A 8 33.53 84.16 5.74
C ALA A 8 33.99 82.81 5.15
N LEU A 9 34.51 81.90 5.99
CA LEU A 9 35.03 80.59 5.54
C LEU A 9 34.53 79.42 6.41
N LEU A 10 33.33 79.54 6.99
CA LEU A 10 32.66 78.44 7.70
C LEU A 10 31.20 78.23 7.28
N TRP A 11 30.81 78.76 6.11
CA TRP A 11 29.45 78.56 5.56
C TRP A 11 29.43 77.81 4.23
N SER A 12 30.51 77.11 3.87
CA SER A 12 30.62 76.39 2.59
C SER A 12 30.92 74.89 2.73
N CYS A 13 30.82 74.33 3.94
CA CYS A 13 30.97 72.88 4.17
C CYS A 13 29.71 72.17 4.69
N LEU A 14 28.55 72.84 4.73
CA LEU A 14 27.31 72.26 5.29
C LEU A 14 26.15 72.18 4.29
N GLN A 15 26.43 71.89 3.02
CA GLN A 15 25.38 71.55 2.02
C GLN A 15 25.73 70.33 1.15
N ALA A 16 26.59 69.44 1.63
CA ALA A 16 27.00 68.26 0.85
C ALA A 16 26.26 66.97 1.21
N THR A 17 25.16 67.00 1.98
CA THR A 17 24.56 65.75 2.48
C THR A 17 23.04 65.76 2.61
N VAL A 18 22.28 66.20 1.62
CA VAL A 18 20.90 65.70 1.48
C VAL A 18 20.50 65.77 0.02
N PHE A 19 20.57 64.64 -0.67
CA PHE A 19 19.62 64.20 -1.71
C PHE A 19 20.14 62.84 -2.20
N ALA A 20 20.27 61.91 -1.26
CA ALA A 20 20.23 60.51 -1.61
C ALA A 20 18.83 60.28 -2.19
N MET A 21 18.77 60.09 -3.51
CA MET A 21 17.57 59.69 -4.22
C MET A 21 17.03 58.42 -3.56
N THR A 22 16.00 58.55 -2.74
CA THR A 22 15.08 57.45 -2.47
C THR A 22 14.24 57.28 -3.73
N ILE A 23 14.83 56.63 -4.74
CA ILE A 23 14.04 55.91 -5.74
C ILE A 23 13.36 54.80 -4.93
N VAL A 24 12.16 55.09 -4.43
CA VAL A 24 11.23 54.07 -3.97
C VAL A 24 10.87 53.32 -5.23
N SER A 25 11.70 52.33 -5.57
CA SER A 25 11.40 51.34 -6.58
C SER A 25 10.28 50.51 -5.97
N THR A 26 9.04 50.98 -6.08
CA THR A 26 7.87 50.13 -5.97
C THR A 26 7.91 49.21 -7.20
N LEU A 27 8.81 48.22 -7.17
CA LEU A 27 8.52 47.01 -7.93
C LEU A 27 7.12 46.62 -7.47
N PRO A 28 6.16 46.40 -8.38
CA PRO A 28 4.95 45.69 -7.99
C PRO A 28 5.49 44.41 -7.34
N GLU A 29 5.23 44.25 -6.04
CA GLU A 29 5.29 42.95 -5.41
C GLU A 29 4.39 42.09 -6.29
N THR A 30 5.02 41.41 -7.23
CA THR A 30 4.40 40.36 -7.98
C THR A 30 4.34 39.26 -6.96
N THR A 31 3.40 39.38 -6.03
CA THR A 31 2.84 38.28 -5.29
C THR A 31 2.13 37.42 -6.34
N THR A 32 2.90 36.79 -7.23
CA THR A 32 2.47 35.47 -7.68
C THR A 32 2.18 34.74 -6.38
N PRO A 33 0.91 34.38 -6.12
CA PRO A 33 0.59 33.60 -4.94
C PRO A 33 1.61 32.48 -4.92
N TYR A 34 2.29 32.27 -3.79
CA TYR A 34 3.19 31.15 -3.66
C TYR A 34 2.30 29.91 -3.80
N ASP A 35 2.11 29.44 -5.03
CA ASP A 35 1.37 28.25 -5.37
C ASP A 35 2.31 27.10 -5.02
N GLY A 36 2.46 26.89 -3.71
CA GLY A 36 3.30 25.85 -3.11
C GLY A 36 2.86 24.44 -3.49
N CYS A 37 1.86 24.33 -4.35
CA CYS A 37 1.35 23.11 -4.95
C CYS A 37 1.36 23.13 -6.49
N SER A 38 2.34 23.80 -7.14
CA SER A 38 2.55 23.55 -8.58
C SER A 38 2.69 22.03 -8.82
N GLU A 39 2.04 21.53 -9.87
CA GLU A 39 2.13 20.11 -10.26
C GLU A 39 3.57 19.70 -10.62
N GLU A 40 4.42 20.63 -11.06
CA GLU A 40 5.85 20.39 -11.29
C GLU A 40 6.59 20.05 -9.99
N ASN A 41 6.11 20.58 -8.87
CA ASN A 41 6.67 20.37 -7.53
C ASN A 41 5.94 19.26 -6.76
N ARG A 42 5.01 18.55 -7.40
CA ARG A 42 4.30 17.44 -6.77
C ARG A 42 5.30 16.34 -6.43
N PRO A 43 5.44 15.96 -5.14
CA PRO A 43 6.29 14.84 -4.75
C PRO A 43 5.87 13.64 -5.59
N THR A 44 6.87 13.02 -6.23
CA THR A 44 6.77 12.08 -7.36
C THR A 44 5.51 11.24 -7.38
N ARG A 45 4.96 10.97 -8.58
CA ARG A 45 3.85 10.03 -8.82
C ARG A 45 4.28 8.57 -8.56
N VAL A 46 4.77 8.29 -7.35
CA VAL A 46 4.98 6.93 -6.87
C VAL A 46 3.61 6.38 -6.51
N PRO A 47 3.26 5.17 -6.98
CA PRO A 47 1.93 4.59 -6.75
C PRO A 47 1.62 4.37 -5.26
N CYS A 48 2.66 4.39 -4.40
CA CYS A 48 2.53 4.27 -2.95
C CYS A 48 2.37 5.59 -2.19
N ALA A 49 2.38 6.73 -2.86
CA ALA A 49 2.16 8.02 -2.21
C ALA A 49 0.89 8.66 -2.76
N TYR A 50 -0.01 9.02 -1.84
CA TYR A 50 -1.12 9.89 -2.14
C TYR A 50 -0.78 11.28 -1.62
N CYS A 51 -0.54 12.21 -2.55
CA CYS A 51 -0.28 13.60 -2.24
C CYS A 51 -1.46 14.46 -2.64
N GLN A 52 -1.94 15.27 -1.70
CA GLN A 52 -2.95 16.28 -1.92
C GLN A 52 -2.42 17.66 -1.52
N CYS A 53 -2.81 18.68 -2.26
CA CYS A 53 -2.48 20.05 -1.91
C CYS A 53 -3.41 20.54 -0.80
N GLU A 54 -2.87 20.88 0.36
CA GLU A 54 -3.62 21.40 1.50
C GLU A 54 -3.11 22.78 1.90
N THR A 55 -4.01 23.59 2.45
CA THR A 55 -3.63 24.86 3.06
C THR A 55 -3.38 24.65 4.55
N TRP A 56 -2.12 24.76 4.96
CA TRP A 56 -1.71 24.69 6.36
C TRP A 56 -1.15 26.05 6.77
N THR A 57 -1.66 26.62 7.87
CA THR A 57 -1.19 27.94 8.38
C THR A 57 -1.21 29.07 7.34
N GLY A 58 -2.20 29.07 6.43
CA GLY A 58 -2.34 30.08 5.38
C GLY A 58 -1.40 29.92 4.18
N ARG A 59 -0.64 28.82 4.10
CA ARG A 59 0.22 28.48 2.96
C ARG A 59 -0.24 27.16 2.33
N ARG A 60 -0.22 27.10 1.00
CA ARG A 60 -0.50 25.86 0.26
C ARG A 60 0.76 24.99 0.24
N GLN A 61 0.64 23.74 0.65
CA GLN A 61 1.73 22.78 0.64
C GLN A 61 1.22 21.38 0.26
N TRP A 62 2.10 20.58 -0.33
CA TRP A 62 1.82 19.17 -0.58
C TRP A 62 1.80 18.39 0.74
N SER A 63 0.66 17.79 1.05
CA SER A 63 0.45 16.85 2.15
C SER A 63 0.41 15.46 1.55
N CYS A 64 1.41 14.64 1.88
CA CYS A 64 1.56 13.29 1.33
C CYS A 64 1.38 12.22 2.40
N VAL A 65 0.64 11.19 2.06
CA VAL A 65 0.50 9.98 2.85
C VAL A 65 1.15 8.83 2.08
N TRP A 66 2.10 8.17 2.73
CA TRP A 66 2.73 6.97 2.19
C TRP A 66 2.00 5.73 2.70
N THR A 67 1.65 4.85 1.78
CA THR A 67 1.08 3.54 2.11
C THR A 67 2.22 2.53 2.26
N THR A 68 2.31 1.90 3.43
CA THR A 68 3.18 0.75 3.66
C THR A 68 2.41 -0.53 3.35
N CYS A 69 3.00 -1.41 2.56
CA CYS A 69 2.39 -2.69 2.21
C CYS A 69 2.87 -3.76 3.18
N MET A 70 1.96 -4.58 3.66
CA MET A 70 2.34 -5.81 4.37
C MET A 70 2.91 -6.82 3.36
N ALA A 71 3.85 -7.65 3.82
CA ALA A 71 4.39 -8.72 3.00
C ALA A 71 3.26 -9.68 2.60
N PRO A 72 3.09 -9.99 1.31
CA PRO A 72 2.03 -10.87 0.84
C PRO A 72 2.26 -12.31 1.31
N PRO A 73 1.21 -13.07 1.67
CA PRO A 73 1.33 -14.43 2.18
C PRO A 73 1.48 -15.48 1.05
N CYS A 74 2.22 -15.17 0.00
CA CYS A 74 2.41 -16.04 -1.16
C CYS A 74 3.79 -15.86 -1.79
N VAL A 75 4.26 -16.88 -2.50
CA VAL A 75 5.57 -16.85 -3.19
C VAL A 75 5.51 -16.27 -4.60
N ASP A 76 4.31 -16.20 -5.18
CA ASP A 76 4.03 -15.72 -6.55
C ASP A 76 3.46 -14.29 -6.56
N ALA A 77 3.79 -13.53 -5.52
CA ALA A 77 3.33 -12.15 -5.41
C ALA A 77 3.94 -11.25 -6.49
N TYR A 78 3.14 -10.35 -7.05
CA TYR A 78 3.61 -9.35 -8.00
C TYR A 78 2.97 -7.99 -7.74
N VAL A 79 3.64 -6.91 -8.14
CA VAL A 79 3.08 -5.56 -8.08
C VAL A 79 2.42 -5.26 -9.43
N PRO A 80 1.09 -5.01 -9.48
CA PRO A 80 0.43 -4.67 -10.74
C PRO A 80 0.92 -3.31 -11.25
N VAL A 81 0.87 -3.10 -12.56
CA VAL A 81 1.30 -1.83 -13.17
C VAL A 81 0.49 -0.67 -12.61
N GLY A 82 1.17 0.34 -12.07
CA GLY A 82 0.54 1.48 -11.40
C GLY A 82 -0.02 1.17 -10.00
N GLY A 83 0.16 -0.04 -9.50
CA GLY A 83 -0.16 -0.42 -8.12
C GLY A 83 0.98 -0.12 -7.16
N CYS A 84 0.63 0.05 -5.88
CA CYS A 84 1.60 0.22 -4.81
C CYS A 84 2.06 -1.13 -4.23
N CYS A 85 1.10 -2.00 -3.91
CA CYS A 85 1.36 -3.20 -3.14
C CYS A 85 1.38 -4.45 -4.01
N SER A 86 2.18 -5.42 -3.60
CA SER A 86 2.18 -6.75 -4.17
C SER A 86 0.85 -7.46 -3.87
N VAL A 87 0.36 -8.21 -4.84
CA VAL A 87 -0.86 -9.01 -4.74
C VAL A 87 -0.55 -10.48 -4.99
N CYS A 88 -1.30 -11.36 -4.35
CA CYS A 88 -1.22 -12.82 -4.56
C CYS A 88 -2.23 -13.23 -5.63
N PRO A 89 -1.82 -13.53 -6.88
CA PRO A 89 -2.76 -13.88 -7.95
C PRO A 89 -3.56 -15.14 -7.63
N ASN A 90 -2.92 -16.12 -6.98
CA ASN A 90 -3.52 -17.41 -6.67
C ASN A 90 -3.90 -17.56 -5.18
N GLY A 91 -3.93 -16.46 -4.42
CA GLY A 91 -4.09 -16.50 -2.96
C GLY A 91 -2.83 -17.00 -2.24
N SER A 92 -2.98 -17.31 -0.94
CA SER A 92 -1.84 -17.73 -0.11
C SER A 92 -1.28 -19.08 -0.57
N ASN A 93 0.04 -19.15 -0.74
CA ASN A 93 0.73 -20.36 -1.17
C ASN A 93 2.16 -20.40 -0.66
N CYS A 94 2.76 -21.58 -0.73
CA CYS A 94 4.17 -21.80 -0.38
C CYS A 94 4.85 -22.61 -1.47
N LYS A 95 6.18 -22.58 -1.47
CA LYS A 95 7.02 -23.26 -2.45
C LYS A 95 7.82 -24.36 -1.77
N TYR A 96 7.87 -25.54 -2.40
CA TYR A 96 8.78 -26.63 -2.04
C TYR A 96 9.50 -27.12 -3.30
N GLY A 97 10.83 -26.96 -3.35
CA GLY A 97 11.58 -27.14 -4.60
C GLY A 97 11.05 -26.18 -5.66
N ASP A 98 10.63 -26.68 -6.83
CA ASP A 98 10.00 -25.90 -7.90
C ASP A 98 8.48 -25.98 -7.94
N VAL A 99 7.85 -26.61 -6.95
CA VAL A 99 6.40 -26.80 -6.89
C VAL A 99 5.76 -25.78 -5.96
N VAL A 100 4.75 -25.07 -6.47
CA VAL A 100 3.88 -24.20 -5.68
C VAL A 100 2.69 -25.01 -5.15
N ILE A 101 2.44 -24.93 -3.84
CA ILE A 101 1.39 -25.64 -3.11
C ILE A 101 0.43 -24.59 -2.54
N GLN A 102 -0.87 -24.70 -2.84
CA GLN A 102 -1.85 -23.75 -2.31
C GLN A 102 -2.05 -23.95 -0.80
N LEU A 103 -2.45 -22.89 -0.10
CA LEU A 103 -2.72 -22.96 1.32
C LEU A 103 -3.74 -24.07 1.64
N ASN A 104 -3.42 -24.91 2.64
CA ASN A 104 -4.19 -26.09 3.04
C ASN A 104 -4.27 -27.21 2.00
N GLU A 105 -3.59 -27.09 0.86
CA GLU A 105 -3.44 -28.16 -0.11
C GLU A 105 -2.30 -29.10 0.30
N THR A 106 -2.47 -30.38 -0.02
CA THR A 106 -1.43 -31.41 0.11
C THR A 106 -1.07 -31.91 -1.29
N LYS A 107 0.21 -31.81 -1.66
CA LYS A 107 0.75 -32.33 -2.91
C LYS A 107 1.79 -33.42 -2.65
N ARG A 108 1.82 -34.43 -3.50
CA ARG A 108 2.91 -35.42 -3.54
C ARG A 108 4.01 -34.92 -4.45
N ILE A 109 5.23 -34.89 -3.92
CA ILE A 109 6.44 -34.43 -4.61
C ILE A 109 7.50 -35.51 -4.40
N GLY A 110 7.64 -36.41 -5.39
CA GLY A 110 8.43 -37.63 -5.24
C GLY A 110 7.86 -38.54 -4.14
N ASP A 111 8.72 -38.97 -3.22
CA ASP A 111 8.36 -39.81 -2.06
C ASP A 111 7.89 -39.00 -0.84
N LEU A 112 7.65 -37.69 -1.02
CA LEU A 112 7.19 -36.80 0.03
C LEU A 112 5.74 -36.37 -0.21
N GLU A 113 4.98 -36.28 0.88
CA GLU A 113 3.70 -35.61 0.93
C GLU A 113 3.89 -34.26 1.62
N CYS A 114 3.77 -33.18 0.84
CA CYS A 114 3.98 -31.82 1.27
C CYS A 114 2.65 -31.09 1.41
N ARG A 115 2.44 -30.44 2.55
CA ARG A 115 1.26 -29.62 2.82
C ARG A 115 1.66 -28.18 3.06
N CYS A 116 0.92 -27.25 2.48
CA CYS A 116 1.09 -25.84 2.79
C CYS A 116 0.27 -25.46 4.04
N VAL A 117 0.95 -25.01 5.09
CA VAL A 117 0.32 -24.66 6.37
C VAL A 117 0.64 -23.22 6.75
N GLN A 118 -0.36 -22.50 7.26
CA GLN A 118 -0.17 -21.18 7.82
C GLN A 118 -0.07 -21.29 9.34
N GLN A 119 1.12 -21.03 9.88
CA GLN A 119 1.35 -21.06 11.33
C GLN A 119 0.84 -19.78 12.01
N TYR A 120 1.08 -18.63 11.40
CA TYR A 120 0.63 -17.33 11.89
C TYR A 120 -0.02 -16.51 10.77
N MET A 121 -1.01 -15.69 11.12
CA MET A 121 -1.77 -14.88 10.16
C MET A 121 -0.90 -13.87 9.40
N TRP A 122 0.20 -13.41 10.02
CA TRP A 122 1.08 -12.37 9.48
C TRP A 122 2.36 -12.89 8.83
N THR A 123 2.59 -14.21 8.88
CA THR A 123 3.75 -14.84 8.25
C THR A 123 3.33 -15.53 6.96
N PRO A 124 4.18 -15.53 5.93
CA PRO A 124 3.98 -16.39 4.78
C PRO A 124 3.79 -17.84 5.21
N PRO A 125 2.87 -18.59 4.57
CA PRO A 125 2.69 -20.00 4.87
C PRO A 125 3.96 -20.79 4.50
N GLN A 126 4.16 -21.91 5.20
CA GLN A 126 5.33 -22.75 5.03
C GLN A 126 4.92 -24.15 4.55
N SER A 127 5.77 -24.75 3.74
CA SER A 127 5.61 -26.15 3.33
C SER A 127 6.08 -27.07 4.45
N SER A 128 5.22 -28.00 4.86
CA SER A 128 5.57 -29.10 5.76
C SER A 128 5.49 -30.41 4.99
N CYS A 129 6.62 -31.09 4.84
CA CYS A 129 6.74 -32.32 4.05
C CYS A 129 7.05 -33.51 4.94
N ARG A 130 6.35 -34.62 4.71
CA ARG A 130 6.58 -35.90 5.39
C ARG A 130 6.78 -37.02 4.36
N PRO A 131 7.65 -38.01 4.64
CA PRO A 131 7.76 -39.20 3.80
C PRO A 131 6.41 -39.91 3.64
N ILE A 132 6.14 -40.41 2.44
CA ILE A 132 4.99 -41.27 2.19
C ILE A 132 5.38 -42.65 2.70
N THR A 133 4.96 -42.98 3.93
CA THR A 133 5.16 -44.32 4.46
C THR A 133 4.20 -45.27 3.74
N THR A 134 4.71 -45.99 2.75
CA THR A 134 3.99 -47.06 2.03
C THR A 134 3.98 -48.39 2.79
N LEU A 135 4.42 -48.41 4.06
CA LEU A 135 4.25 -49.60 4.89
C LEU A 135 2.76 -49.97 4.87
N PRO A 136 2.40 -51.19 4.43
CA PRO A 136 1.03 -51.67 4.60
C PRO A 136 0.68 -51.51 6.07
N PRO A 137 -0.59 -51.25 6.43
CA PRO A 137 -0.98 -51.28 7.83
C PRO A 137 -0.56 -52.66 8.35
N THR A 138 0.51 -52.70 9.14
CA THR A 138 0.87 -53.90 9.87
C THR A 138 -0.34 -54.12 10.75
N THR A 139 -1.17 -55.10 10.38
CA THR A 139 -2.25 -55.59 11.21
C THR A 139 -1.58 -56.07 12.47
N SER A 140 -1.42 -55.18 13.44
CA SER A 140 -1.07 -55.53 14.80
C SER A 140 -2.27 -56.32 15.28
N THR A 141 -2.21 -57.63 15.10
CA THR A 141 -3.08 -58.59 15.75
C THR A 141 -2.77 -58.48 17.24
N THR A 142 -3.33 -57.46 17.88
CA THR A 142 -3.37 -57.38 19.33
C THR A 142 -4.29 -58.49 19.77
N THR A 143 -3.70 -59.59 20.24
CA THR A 143 -4.39 -60.61 21.01
C THR A 143 -4.93 -59.94 22.27
N THR A 144 -6.14 -59.38 22.15
CA THR A 144 -6.90 -58.79 23.25
C THR A 144 -7.32 -59.93 24.17
N VAL A 145 -6.53 -60.17 25.21
CA VAL A 145 -7.00 -60.86 26.40
C VAL A 145 -8.05 -59.95 27.04
N ARG A 146 -9.31 -60.32 26.83
CA ARG A 146 -10.53 -59.73 27.39
C ARG A 146 -10.42 -59.56 28.92
N PRO A 147 -10.50 -58.33 29.46
CA PRO A 147 -11.11 -58.10 30.75
C PRO A 147 -12.55 -57.65 30.50
N THR A 148 -13.50 -58.44 30.98
CA THR A 148 -14.90 -58.08 31.10
C THR A 148 -15.02 -56.74 31.83
N SER A 149 -15.54 -55.71 31.17
CA SER A 149 -15.93 -54.46 31.82
C SER A 149 -17.27 -53.97 31.29
N THR A 150 -18.05 -53.49 32.24
CA THR A 150 -19.49 -53.36 32.26
C THR A 150 -19.98 -52.21 31.38
N THR A 151 -20.97 -52.50 30.54
CA THR A 151 -21.65 -51.56 29.64
C THR A 151 -22.41 -50.49 30.43
N LEU A 152 -22.02 -49.22 30.29
CA LEU A 152 -22.86 -48.08 30.63
C LEU A 152 -23.25 -47.36 29.33
N THR A 153 -24.48 -47.61 28.89
CA THR A 153 -25.07 -47.08 27.67
C THR A 153 -25.52 -45.64 27.91
N THR A 154 -24.74 -44.65 27.45
CA THR A 154 -25.20 -43.26 27.36
C THR A 154 -25.59 -42.96 25.92
N LYS A 155 -26.89 -42.88 25.68
CA LYS A 155 -27.51 -42.60 24.38
C LYS A 155 -27.37 -41.09 24.09
N LEU A 156 -26.39 -40.70 23.27
CA LEU A 156 -26.20 -39.32 22.86
C LEU A 156 -27.05 -39.01 21.63
N THR A 157 -28.16 -38.30 21.84
CA THR A 157 -29.09 -37.85 20.80
C THR A 157 -28.42 -36.75 19.98
N THR A 158 -28.09 -37.04 18.72
CA THR A 158 -27.54 -36.06 17.78
C THR A 158 -28.70 -35.38 17.05
N THR A 159 -28.99 -34.14 17.41
CA THR A 159 -29.99 -33.30 16.73
C THR A 159 -29.39 -32.69 15.47
N THR A 160 -29.77 -33.22 14.32
CA THR A 160 -29.42 -32.71 12.99
C THR A 160 -30.15 -31.38 12.74
N ARG A 161 -29.42 -30.27 12.72
CA ARG A 161 -29.95 -28.97 12.30
C ARG A 161 -29.85 -28.87 10.77
N PRO A 162 -30.95 -28.58 10.04
CA PRO A 162 -30.89 -28.42 8.59
C PRO A 162 -30.11 -27.16 8.22
N LEU A 163 -29.08 -27.33 7.39
CA LEU A 163 -28.29 -26.25 6.80
C LEU A 163 -29.11 -25.59 5.69
N THR A 164 -29.47 -24.33 5.87
CA THR A 164 -30.17 -23.53 4.86
C THR A 164 -29.17 -22.98 3.85
N THR A 165 -29.23 -23.50 2.64
CA THR A 165 -28.48 -23.02 1.48
C THR A 165 -29.05 -21.67 1.03
N LYS A 166 -28.35 -20.57 1.32
CA LYS A 166 -28.67 -19.26 0.72
C LYS A 166 -28.06 -19.21 -0.68
N THR A 167 -28.91 -19.40 -1.69
CA THR A 167 -28.60 -19.13 -3.10
C THR A 167 -28.49 -17.62 -3.29
N THR A 168 -27.27 -17.10 -3.42
CA THR A 168 -27.02 -15.71 -3.80
C THR A 168 -27.06 -15.60 -5.32
N THR A 169 -28.20 -15.14 -5.84
CA THR A 169 -28.36 -14.77 -7.26
C THR A 169 -27.53 -13.52 -7.55
N ARG A 170 -26.42 -13.69 -8.27
CA ARG A 170 -25.57 -12.60 -8.75
C ARG A 170 -26.23 -11.97 -9.98
N LEU A 171 -26.75 -10.75 -9.83
CA LEU A 171 -27.21 -9.94 -10.97
C LEU A 171 -25.99 -9.56 -11.84
N THR A 172 -25.98 -10.02 -13.08
CA THR A 172 -25.02 -9.62 -14.11
C THR A 172 -25.51 -8.32 -14.72
N THR A 173 -24.93 -7.18 -14.33
CA THR A 173 -25.17 -5.89 -14.98
C THR A 173 -24.24 -5.75 -16.17
N THR A 174 -24.76 -5.98 -17.38
CA THR A 174 -24.03 -5.73 -18.63
C THR A 174 -23.95 -4.23 -18.86
N ARG A 175 -22.75 -3.65 -18.70
CA ARG A 175 -22.50 -2.22 -18.94
C ARG A 175 -22.20 -2.01 -20.42
N THR A 176 -23.20 -1.55 -21.18
CA THR A 176 -23.05 -1.11 -22.57
C THR A 176 -22.28 0.20 -22.61
N THR A 177 -21.05 0.18 -23.13
CA THR A 177 -20.25 1.39 -23.38
C THR A 177 -20.56 1.93 -24.77
N THR A 178 -21.33 3.00 -24.84
CA THR A 178 -21.56 3.77 -26.07
C THR A 178 -20.28 4.54 -26.41
N LYS A 179 -19.64 4.18 -27.53
CA LYS A 179 -18.41 4.80 -28.04
C LYS A 179 -18.76 6.11 -28.77
N THR A 180 -18.73 7.23 -28.06
CA THR A 180 -18.86 8.56 -28.66
C THR A 180 -17.57 8.89 -29.42
N THR A 181 -17.64 8.87 -30.75
CA THR A 181 -16.51 9.19 -31.63
C THR A 181 -16.60 10.68 -31.97
N THR A 182 -15.82 11.51 -31.26
CA THR A 182 -15.69 12.93 -31.56
C THR A 182 -14.71 13.10 -32.72
N LYS A 183 -15.21 13.47 -33.90
CA LYS A 183 -14.39 13.90 -35.05
C LYS A 183 -13.69 15.21 -34.71
N ALA A 184 -12.37 15.24 -34.88
CA ALA A 184 -11.57 16.45 -34.81
C ALA A 184 -11.87 17.38 -36.02
N PRO A 185 -11.86 18.71 -35.83
CA PRO A 185 -12.00 19.66 -36.93
C PRO A 185 -10.72 19.71 -37.77
N VAL A 186 -10.90 19.56 -39.08
CA VAL A 186 -9.87 19.81 -40.09
C VAL A 186 -9.65 21.32 -40.17
N LYS A 187 -8.43 21.79 -39.89
CA LYS A 187 -8.01 23.16 -40.17
C LYS A 187 -7.73 23.28 -41.68
N GLY A 188 -8.45 24.18 -42.34
CA GLY A 188 -8.02 24.83 -43.58
C GLY A 188 -7.19 26.07 -43.28
#